data_AF-A0A0W0G0P0-F1
#
_entry.id   AF-A0A0W0G0P0-F1
#
_cell.length_a   1.000
_cell.length_b   1.000
_cell.length_c   1.000
_cell.angle_alpha   90.00
_cell.angle_beta   90.00
_cell.angle_gamma   90.00
#
_symmetry.space_group_name_H-M   'P 1'
#
loop_
_entity.id
_entity.type
_entity.pdbx_description
1 polymer ?
#
loop_
_entity_poly.entity_id
_entity_poly.type
_entity_poly.pdbx_seq_one_letter_code
_entity_poly.pdbx_strand_id
1 'polypeptide(L)' 'MYVATFLSSIYIDYSAHRTSTTLKVITSSRTNVMGPASTTVLMDTYSHWSMLNGTITLVKRS' A
#
# COMPACT_ATOMS: atom_id res chain seq x y z
N MET A 1 14.89 7.09 -21.86
CA MET A 1 13.51 7.01 -21.36
C MET A 1 13.53 6.20 -20.08
N TYR A 2 12.96 6.71 -18.99
CA TYR A 2 12.84 6.00 -17.71
C TYR A 2 11.49 5.28 -17.67
N VAL A 3 11.45 4.06 -17.15
CA VAL A 3 10.21 3.29 -16.98
C VAL A 3 9.93 3.18 -15.48
N ALA A 4 8.72 3.58 -15.07
CA ALA A 4 8.27 3.45 -13.69
C ALA A 4 7.17 2.39 -13.59
N THR A 5 7.34 1.44 -12.68
CA THR A 5 6.33 0.43 -12.36
C THR A 5 5.75 0.71 -10.98
N PHE A 6 4.43 0.74 -10.88
CA PHE A 6 3.68 0.97 -9.64
C PHE A 6 2.99 -0.32 -9.21
N LEU A 7 3.22 -0.74 -7.97
CA LEU A 7 2.52 -1.85 -7.33
C LEU A 7 1.85 -1.33 -6.06
N SER A 8 0.59 -1.67 -5.84
CA SER A 8 -0.15 -1.30 -4.64
C SER A 8 -1.00 -2.46 -4.13
N SER A 9 -1.08 -2.60 -2.81
CA SER A 9 -2.00 -3.54 -2.16
C SER A 9 -2.80 -2.83 -1.06
N ILE A 10 -4.03 -3.29 -0.86
CA ILE A 10 -4.94 -2.82 0.18
C ILE A 10 -5.44 -4.06 0.92
N TYR A 11 -5.24 -4.08 2.23
CA TYR A 11 -5.77 -5.08 3.13
C TYR A 11 -6.83 -4.43 4.03
N ILE A 12 -8.00 -5.04 4.08
CA ILE A 12 -9.13 -4.58 4.90
C ILE A 12 -9.53 -5.71 5.83
N ASP A 13 -9.42 -5.47 7.14
CA ASP A 13 -9.96 -6.34 8.18
C ASP A 13 -11.23 -5.70 8.73
N TYR A 14 -12.33 -6.46 8.63
CA TYR A 14 -13.68 -6.02 8.98
C TYR A 14 -14.19 -6.85 10.15
N SER A 15 -14.65 -6.16 11.19
CA SER A 15 -15.33 -6.79 12.33
C SER A 15 -16.59 -6.01 12.69
N ALA A 16 -17.70 -6.72 12.86
CA ALA A 16 -18.94 -6.17 13.36
C ALA A 16 -19.34 -6.83 14.68
N HIS A 17 -19.60 -6.00 15.67
CA HIS A 17 -20.19 -6.36 16.94
C HIS A 17 -21.53 -5.62 17.10
N ARG A 18 -22.44 -6.14 17.94
CA ARG A 18 -23.85 -5.70 18.07
C ARG A 18 -24.10 -4.18 18.07
N THR A 19 -23.13 -3.38 18.53
CA THR A 19 -23.22 -1.92 18.66
C THR A 19 -22.10 -1.16 17.95
N SER A 20 -21.16 -1.85 17.30
CA SER A 20 -19.98 -1.21 16.71
C SER A 20 -19.44 -1.98 15.51
N THR A 21 -19.03 -1.24 14.48
CA THR A 21 -18.33 -1.78 13.31
C THR A 21 -16.93 -1.20 13.26
N THR A 22 -15.92 -2.05 13.07
CA THR A 22 -14.51 -1.65 12.96
C THR A 22 -13.95 -2.10 11.62
N LEU A 23 -13.30 -1.17 10.93
CA LEU A 23 -12.59 -1.37 9.67
C LEU A 23 -11.12 -1.00 9.90
N LYS A 24 -10.21 -1.98 9.82
CA LYS A 24 -8.78 -1.72 9.77
C LYS A 24 -8.33 -1.74 8.32
N VAL A 25 -7.65 -0.70 7.89
CA VAL A 25 -7.17 -0.53 6.52
C VAL A 25 -5.67 -0.39 6.54
N ILE A 26 -4.99 -1.31 5.86
CA ILE A 26 -3.54 -1.26 5.64
C ILE A 26 -3.33 -1.13 4.14
N THR A 27 -2.70 -0.04 3.72
CA THR A 27 -2.31 0.15 2.32
C THR A 27 -0.79 0.14 2.21
N SER A 28 -0.29 -0.51 1.16
CA SER A 28 1.14 -0.48 0.82
C SER A 28 1.32 -0.18 -0.66
N SER A 29 2.34 0.61 -0.99
CA SER A 29 2.72 0.88 -2.37
C SER A 29 4.22 0.82 -2.56
N ARG A 30 4.61 0.40 -3.77
CA ARG A 30 5.99 0.34 -4.23
C ARG A 30 6.10 1.00 -5.60
N THR A 31 7.03 1.92 -5.72
CA THR A 31 7.44 2.48 -7.02
C THR A 31 8.84 2.00 -7.33
N ASN A 32 9.01 1.39 -8.51
CA ASN A 32 10.32 1.01 -9.04
C ASN A 32 10.63 1.90 -10.25
N VAL A 33 11.79 2.56 -10.24
CA VAL A 33 12.27 3.35 -11.39
C VAL A 33 13.41 2.58 -12.04
N MET A 34 13.27 2.22 -13.32
CA MET A 34 14.32 1.61 -14.13
C MET A 34 14.95 2.66 -15.05
N GLY A 35 16.26 2.83 -14.94
CA GLY A 35 17.07 3.67 -15.83
C GLY A 35 17.30 3.05 -17.22
N PRO A 36 17.78 3.83 -18.20
CA PRO A 36 18.11 3.31 -19.52
C PRO A 36 19.18 2.21 -19.40
N ALA A 37 18.86 1.03 -19.95
CA ALA A 37 19.69 -0.16 -19.86
C ALA A 37 21.03 0.05 -20.56
N SER A 38 22.11 0.17 -19.79
CA SER A 38 23.47 -0.05 -20.28
C SER A 38 24.03 -1.28 -19.58
N THR A 39 24.43 -2.23 -20.40
CA THR A 39 24.87 -3.59 -20.08
C THR A 39 25.86 -3.66 -18.92
N THR A 40 25.36 -3.84 -17.69
CA THR A 40 26.03 -4.49 -16.56
C THR A 40 24.98 -4.79 -15.48
N VAL A 41 25.19 -5.86 -14.72
CA VAL A 41 24.22 -6.63 -13.93
C VAL A 41 23.68 -5.92 -12.66
N LEU A 42 23.62 -4.58 -12.65
CA LEU A 42 23.06 -3.80 -11.54
C LEU A 42 22.24 -2.65 -12.13
N MET A 43 20.99 -2.94 -12.53
CA MET A 43 20.00 -1.88 -12.65
C MET A 43 19.80 -1.31 -11.25
N ASP A 44 20.25 -0.08 -11.01
CA ASP A 44 19.95 0.71 -9.81
C ASP A 44 18.43 0.92 -9.69
N THR A 45 17.74 -0.12 -9.24
CA THR A 45 16.29 -0.14 -9.08
C THR A 45 15.98 0.49 -7.73
N TYR A 46 15.89 1.81 -7.70
CA TYR A 46 15.40 2.51 -6.51
C TYR A 46 13.95 2.11 -6.27
N SER A 47 13.72 1.39 -5.17
CA SER A 47 12.40 0.95 -4.70
C SER A 47 12.00 1.80 -3.50
N HIS A 48 10.96 2.63 -3.63
CA HIS A 48 10.39 3.36 -2.50
C HIS A 48 9.13 2.65 -2.01
N TRP A 49 9.07 2.33 -0.71
CA TRP A 49 7.92 1.71 -0.06
C TRP A 49 7.19 2.71 0.82
N SER A 50 5.87 2.82 0.64
CA SER A 50 5.00 3.61 1.52
C SER A 50 3.95 2.70 2.14
N MET A 51 3.73 2.83 3.44
CA MET A 51 2.70 2.10 4.19
C MET A 51 1.85 3.08 4.98
N LEU A 52 0.53 2.98 4.83
CA LEU A 52 -0.45 3.73 5.63
C LEU A 52 -1.33 2.73 6.38
N ASN A 53 -1.51 2.95 7.68
CA ASN A 53 -2.36 2.13 8.55
C ASN A 53 -3.41 3.03 9.20
N GLY A 54 -4.69 2.66 9.07
CA GLY A 54 -5.81 3.38 9.64
C GLY A 54 -6.86 2.44 10.24
N THR A 55 -7.58 2.92 11.25
CA THR A 55 -8.74 2.23 11.84
C THR A 55 -9.93 3.18 11.86
N ILE A 56 -11.07 2.72 11.35
CA ILE A 56 -12.35 3.44 11.40
C ILE A 56 -13.29 2.63 12.28
N THR A 57 -13.89 3.27 13.29
CA THR A 57 -14.89 2.66 14.16
C THR A 57 -16.20 3.44 14.09
N LEU A 58 -17.27 2.77 13.70
CA LEU A 58 -18.63 3.30 13.66
C LEU A 58 -19.40 2.75 14.85
N VAL A 59 -19.90 3.63 15.72
CA VAL A 59 -20.66 3.23 16.92
C VAL A 59 -22.14 3.55 16.71
N LYS A 60 -23.00 2.55 16.95
CA LYS A 60 -24.45 2.75 16.94
C LYS A 60 -24.86 3.50 18.20
N ARG A 61 -25.43 4.71 18.05
CA ARG A 61 -26.13 5.39 19.15
C ARG A 61 -27.56 4.84 19.29
N SER A 62 -27.93 4.52 20.51
CA SER A 62 -29.28 4.12 20.93
C SER A 62 -30.21 5.32 21.03
#